data_AF-F3Z8Q8-F1
#
_entry.id   AF-F3Z8Q8-F1
#
_cell.length_a   1.000
_cell.length_b   1.000
_cell.length_c   1.000
_cell.angle_alpha   90.00
_cell.angle_beta   90.00
_cell.angle_gamma   90.00
#
_symmetry.space_group_name_H-M   'P 1'
#
loop_
_entity.id
_entity.type
_entity.pdbx_description
1 polymer ?
#
loop_
_entity_poly.entity_id
_entity_poly.type
_entity_poly.pdbx_seq_one_letter_code
_entity_poly.pdbx_strand_id
1 'polypeptide(L)'
;MQKPPQPSDGNGVMSDTMEVSDEVDHEHDPRHPGGPVSRLGASRAFAVMLVLTGAAGLLAAWVITLDKFKLLEDPSFTPGCSLNPVVSCGSVMKSDQAAAFGFPNPMLGLATYSVVICVGMTLLAGARMPRWYWLTFNFGTLFGVGFVTWLQYQSLYNINALCLWCCLAWVGTIIMFWYVTAHNVRNGYLPAPRWARGFFGEFPWVLPVLHLGIIGLLILLRWWDFWTS
;
A
#
# COMPACT_ATOMS: atom_id res chain seq x y z
N MET A 1 12.24 12.90 88.20
CA MET A 1 13.57 13.45 87.86
C MET A 1 13.48 14.99 87.87
N GLN A 2 14.57 15.68 88.20
CA GLN A 2 14.77 17.14 88.02
C GLN A 2 14.65 17.55 86.52
N LYS A 3 14.47 18.81 86.07
CA LYS A 3 14.46 20.16 86.71
C LYS A 3 13.64 21.17 85.84
N PRO A 4 13.02 22.24 86.39
CA PRO A 4 12.42 23.39 85.64
C PRO A 4 13.45 24.56 85.42
N PRO A 5 13.12 25.78 84.90
CA PRO A 5 11.82 26.39 84.52
C PRO A 5 11.78 27.18 83.15
N GLN A 6 10.66 27.90 82.92
CA GLN A 6 10.40 29.04 81.99
C GLN A 6 11.22 30.32 82.40
N PRO A 7 11.20 31.51 81.73
CA PRO A 7 10.29 32.08 80.71
C PRO A 7 11.07 32.72 79.49
N SER A 8 10.71 33.80 78.74
CA SER A 8 9.62 34.82 78.73
C SER A 8 9.45 35.51 77.34
N ASP A 9 8.43 36.39 77.23
CA ASP A 9 8.22 37.59 76.36
C ASP A 9 8.41 37.52 74.81
N GLY A 10 7.67 38.27 73.99
CA GLY A 10 6.62 39.27 74.23
C GLY A 10 6.19 39.99 72.92
N ASN A 11 5.46 41.12 73.05
CA ASN A 11 4.98 42.02 71.98
C ASN A 11 4.04 41.43 70.90
N GLY A 12 2.79 41.90 70.90
CA GLY A 12 1.95 41.92 69.70
C GLY A 12 1.97 43.31 69.06
N VAL A 13 1.73 43.37 67.74
CA VAL A 13 1.25 44.58 67.05
C VAL A 13 0.07 44.16 66.19
N MET A 14 -1.02 44.93 66.24
CA MET A 14 -2.22 44.72 65.45
C MET A 14 -2.18 45.65 64.23
N SER A 15 -2.25 45.05 63.04
CA SER A 15 -2.56 45.68 61.75
C SER A 15 -3.11 44.53 60.89
N ASP A 16 -4.34 44.53 60.38
CA ASP A 16 -4.92 45.49 59.42
C ASP A 16 -3.95 45.68 58.23
N THR A 17 -4.23 45.23 57.00
CA THR A 17 -5.53 44.89 56.37
C THR A 17 -5.40 43.84 55.25
N MET A 18 -6.57 43.48 54.70
CA MET A 18 -6.79 43.13 53.28
C MET A 18 -6.58 41.67 52.87
N GLU A 19 -7.69 41.03 52.53
CA GLU A 19 -7.71 39.79 51.74
C GLU A 19 -7.18 40.07 50.33
N VAL A 20 -6.28 39.21 49.85
CA VAL A 20 -6.05 38.99 48.42
C VAL A 20 -6.14 37.49 48.20
N SER A 21 -6.95 37.07 47.25
CA SER A 21 -7.08 35.66 46.87
C SER A 21 -5.82 35.16 46.18
N ASP A 22 -5.29 34.03 46.62
CA ASP A 22 -4.24 33.30 45.90
C ASP A 22 -4.78 32.74 44.58
N GLU A 23 -4.76 33.57 43.54
CA GLU A 23 -4.87 33.09 42.15
C GLU A 23 -3.62 32.27 41.84
N VAL A 24 -3.78 30.94 41.80
CA VAL A 24 -2.71 30.02 41.40
C VAL A 24 -2.48 30.16 39.90
N ASP A 25 -1.62 31.12 39.55
CA ASP A 25 -1.08 31.28 38.20
C ASP A 25 -0.41 29.98 37.76
N HIS A 26 -1.08 29.23 36.87
CA HIS A 26 -0.54 28.02 36.30
C HIS A 26 0.55 28.37 35.28
N GLU A 27 1.78 28.50 35.80
CA GLU A 27 2.98 28.87 35.05
C GLU A 27 3.11 28.05 33.75
N HIS A 28 3.08 28.75 32.62
CA HIS A 28 3.05 28.15 31.29
C HIS A 28 4.43 27.62 30.88
N ASP A 29 4.80 26.39 31.29
CA ASP A 29 6.07 25.77 30.91
C ASP A 29 6.15 25.56 29.37
N PRO A 30 7.04 26.27 28.64
CA PRO A 30 7.12 26.17 27.19
C PRO A 30 7.93 24.95 26.72
N ARG A 31 8.46 24.12 27.64
CA ARG A 31 9.57 23.19 27.35
C ARG A 31 9.18 21.72 27.17
N HIS A 32 7.91 21.46 26.82
CA HIS A 32 7.60 20.23 26.12
C HIS A 32 7.47 20.48 24.61
N PRO A 33 8.58 20.42 23.83
CA PRO A 33 8.48 20.45 22.37
C PRO A 33 7.65 19.25 21.94
N GLY A 34 6.49 19.51 21.32
CA GLY A 34 5.57 18.47 20.88
C GLY A 34 6.21 17.56 19.83
N GLY A 35 6.84 16.48 20.31
CA GLY A 35 7.42 15.44 19.47
C GLY A 35 6.38 14.99 18.46
N PRO A 36 6.73 14.90 17.16
CA PRO A 36 5.76 14.95 16.07
C PRO A 36 4.72 13.85 16.20
N VAL A 37 3.54 14.21 16.71
CA VAL A 37 2.44 13.30 17.03
C VAL A 37 2.15 12.51 15.77
N SER A 38 2.54 11.23 15.79
CA SER A 38 2.75 10.46 14.57
C SER A 38 1.46 10.47 13.76
N ARG A 39 1.47 11.15 12.59
CA ARG A 39 0.25 11.46 11.84
C ARG A 39 -0.47 10.16 11.54
N LEU A 40 -1.52 9.86 12.31
CA LEU A 40 -2.06 8.50 12.44
C LEU A 40 -2.98 8.17 11.26
N GLY A 41 -2.36 8.02 10.09
CA GLY A 41 -2.94 7.82 8.77
C GLY A 41 -1.79 7.55 7.81
N ALA A 42 -2.06 6.90 6.67
CA ALA A 42 -0.98 6.51 5.77
C ALA A 42 -0.20 7.73 5.24
N SER A 43 1.12 7.59 5.05
CA SER A 43 1.95 8.70 4.58
C SER A 43 1.49 9.18 3.19
N ARG A 44 1.65 10.47 2.90
CA ARG A 44 1.26 11.02 1.59
C ARG A 44 1.93 10.27 0.43
N ALA A 45 3.16 9.80 0.61
CA ALA A 45 3.87 8.96 -0.35
C ALA A 45 3.20 7.58 -0.57
N PHE A 46 2.71 6.93 0.48
CA PHE A 46 1.93 5.68 0.35
C PHE A 46 0.59 5.90 -0.36
N ALA A 47 -0.11 6.99 -0.02
CA ALA A 47 -1.37 7.34 -0.66
C ALA A 47 -1.19 7.65 -2.16
N VAL A 48 -0.14 8.42 -2.52
CA VAL A 48 0.27 8.64 -3.91
C VAL A 48 0.63 7.32 -4.62
N MET A 49 1.36 6.42 -3.96
CA MET A 49 1.71 5.11 -4.52
C MET A 49 0.46 4.26 -4.84
N LEU A 50 -0.56 4.26 -3.97
CA LEU A 50 -1.84 3.60 -4.29
C LEU A 50 -2.55 4.25 -5.49
N VAL A 51 -2.59 5.58 -5.58
CA VAL A 51 -3.17 6.27 -6.74
C VAL A 51 -2.40 5.94 -8.03
N LEU A 52 -1.06 5.92 -8.00
CA LEU A 52 -0.23 5.64 -9.18
C LEU A 52 -0.31 4.17 -9.62
N THR A 53 -0.23 3.21 -8.69
CA THR A 53 -0.36 1.77 -9.01
C THR A 53 -1.78 1.42 -9.45
N GLY A 54 -2.80 2.03 -8.84
CA GLY A 54 -4.18 1.96 -9.29
C GLY A 54 -4.38 2.56 -10.68
N ALA A 55 -3.87 3.76 -10.96
CA ALA A 55 -3.99 4.40 -12.27
C ALA A 55 -3.28 3.61 -13.38
N ALA A 56 -2.09 3.07 -13.12
CA ALA A 56 -1.36 2.22 -14.07
C ALA A 56 -2.11 0.90 -14.37
N GLY A 57 -2.66 0.25 -13.33
CA GLY A 57 -3.48 -0.94 -13.49
C GLY A 57 -4.81 -0.68 -14.20
N LEU A 58 -5.47 0.44 -13.89
CA LEU A 58 -6.70 0.88 -14.54
C LEU A 58 -6.47 1.19 -16.03
N LEU A 59 -5.38 1.89 -16.36
CA LEU A 59 -4.99 2.18 -17.74
C LEU A 59 -4.73 0.88 -18.52
N ALA A 60 -3.96 -0.06 -17.94
CA ALA A 60 -3.74 -1.37 -18.55
C ALA A 60 -5.06 -2.13 -18.80
N ALA A 61 -5.93 -2.21 -17.78
CA ALA A 61 -7.24 -2.86 -17.90
C ALA A 61 -8.14 -2.19 -18.95
N TRP A 62 -8.09 -0.86 -19.06
CA TRP A 62 -8.84 -0.09 -20.06
C TRP A 62 -8.34 -0.34 -21.49
N VAL A 63 -7.02 -0.33 -21.72
CA VAL A 63 -6.48 -0.58 -23.07
C VAL A 63 -6.71 -2.04 -23.49
N ILE A 64 -6.48 -3.02 -22.62
CA ILE A 64 -6.78 -4.44 -22.94
C ILE A 64 -8.28 -4.64 -23.22
N THR A 65 -9.16 -3.90 -22.53
CA THR A 65 -10.61 -3.91 -22.80
C THR A 65 -10.91 -3.40 -24.21
N LEU A 66 -10.40 -2.22 -24.58
CA LEU A 66 -10.64 -1.63 -25.90
C LEU A 66 -10.07 -2.48 -27.03
N ASP A 67 -8.85 -3.02 -26.87
CA ASP A 67 -8.24 -3.87 -27.89
C ASP A 67 -8.95 -5.23 -27.98
N LYS A 68 -9.53 -5.77 -26.89
CA LYS A 68 -10.37 -6.98 -26.96
C LYS A 68 -11.73 -6.74 -27.62
N PHE A 69 -12.33 -5.54 -27.52
CA PHE A 69 -13.52 -5.19 -28.30
C PHE A 69 -13.22 -5.10 -29.81
N LYS A 70 -12.17 -4.38 -30.21
CA LYS A 70 -11.74 -4.32 -31.61
C LYS A 70 -11.43 -5.70 -32.20
N LEU A 71 -10.88 -6.61 -31.40
CA LEU A 71 -10.55 -7.99 -31.80
C LEU A 71 -11.79 -8.91 -31.94
N LEU A 72 -12.96 -8.47 -31.43
CA LEU A 72 -14.26 -9.11 -31.65
C LEU A 72 -14.98 -8.52 -32.88
N GLU A 73 -14.72 -7.25 -33.20
CA GLU A 73 -15.20 -6.59 -34.42
C GLU A 73 -14.41 -7.04 -35.67
N ASP A 74 -13.08 -7.09 -35.57
CA ASP A 74 -12.15 -7.57 -36.59
C ASP A 74 -11.15 -8.58 -35.98
N PRO A 75 -11.31 -9.89 -36.23
CA PRO A 75 -10.39 -10.92 -35.76
C PRO A 75 -8.95 -10.81 -36.28
N SER A 76 -8.71 -10.00 -37.33
CA SER A 76 -7.40 -9.70 -37.90
C SER A 76 -6.69 -8.50 -37.28
N PHE A 77 -7.39 -7.71 -36.45
CA PHE A 77 -6.82 -6.57 -35.72
C PHE A 77 -5.58 -6.97 -34.90
N THR A 78 -4.46 -6.30 -35.15
CA THR A 78 -3.21 -6.48 -34.40
C THR A 78 -3.11 -5.44 -33.28
N PRO A 79 -3.17 -5.85 -31.99
CA PRO A 79 -3.04 -4.90 -30.88
C PRO A 79 -1.67 -4.22 -30.89
N GLY A 80 -1.61 -2.92 -30.60
CA GLY A 80 -0.38 -2.11 -30.72
C GLY A 80 0.79 -2.55 -29.82
N CYS A 81 0.55 -3.43 -28.85
CA CYS A 81 1.57 -4.05 -28.00
C CYS A 81 1.98 -5.47 -28.44
N SER A 82 1.52 -5.95 -29.59
CA SER A 82 1.87 -7.25 -30.18
C SER A 82 3.07 -7.11 -31.14
N LEU A 83 4.27 -6.92 -30.58
CA LEU A 83 5.47 -6.51 -31.31
C LEU A 83 6.22 -7.67 -31.99
N ASN A 84 6.19 -8.86 -31.39
CA ASN A 84 6.82 -10.07 -31.93
C ASN A 84 6.09 -11.33 -31.39
N PRO A 85 6.45 -12.56 -31.80
CA PRO A 85 5.74 -13.77 -31.35
C PRO A 85 5.76 -13.99 -29.83
N VAL A 86 6.83 -13.56 -29.14
CA VAL A 86 6.98 -13.67 -27.68
C VAL A 86 6.15 -12.61 -26.95
N VAL A 87 6.15 -11.38 -27.45
CA VAL A 87 5.42 -10.23 -26.91
C VAL A 87 4.18 -10.00 -27.77
N SER A 88 3.21 -10.92 -27.64
CA SER A 88 1.94 -10.88 -28.37
C SER A 88 0.75 -10.71 -27.42
N CYS A 89 0.23 -9.49 -27.36
CA CYS A 89 -1.02 -9.21 -26.65
C CYS A 89 -2.23 -9.95 -27.26
N GLY A 90 -2.21 -10.21 -28.58
CA GLY A 90 -3.32 -10.85 -29.29
C GLY A 90 -3.53 -12.31 -28.90
N SER A 91 -2.46 -13.10 -28.77
CA SER A 91 -2.56 -14.51 -28.34
C SER A 91 -3.04 -14.63 -26.89
N VAL A 92 -2.52 -13.80 -25.99
CA VAL A 92 -2.98 -13.74 -24.59
C VAL A 92 -4.48 -13.37 -24.52
N MET A 93 -4.96 -12.39 -25.29
CA MET A 93 -6.38 -11.99 -25.28
C MET A 93 -7.34 -13.02 -25.89
N LYS A 94 -6.88 -13.86 -26.84
CA LYS A 94 -7.65 -14.94 -27.45
C LYS A 94 -7.68 -16.24 -26.61
N SER A 95 -6.88 -16.33 -25.54
CA SER A 95 -6.85 -17.49 -24.64
C SER A 95 -8.07 -17.58 -23.70
N ASP A 96 -8.47 -18.79 -23.33
CA ASP A 96 -9.57 -19.04 -22.36
C ASP A 96 -9.27 -18.43 -20.98
N GLN A 97 -7.98 -18.45 -20.60
CA GLN A 97 -7.48 -17.86 -19.36
C GLN A 97 -7.75 -16.36 -19.26
N ALA A 98 -7.99 -15.66 -20.37
CA ALA A 98 -8.39 -14.25 -20.38
C ALA A 98 -9.84 -14.01 -19.92
N ALA A 99 -10.62 -15.06 -19.64
CA ALA A 99 -11.96 -15.00 -19.09
C ALA A 99 -12.17 -15.99 -17.92
N ALA A 100 -11.19 -16.07 -17.01
CA ALA A 100 -11.10 -17.10 -15.96
C ALA A 100 -12.29 -17.17 -14.98
N PHE A 101 -13.10 -16.11 -14.89
CA PHE A 101 -14.31 -16.05 -14.07
C PHE A 101 -15.62 -16.05 -14.91
N GLY A 102 -15.57 -16.51 -16.16
CA GLY A 102 -16.70 -16.47 -17.10
C GLY A 102 -16.93 -15.11 -17.77
N PHE A 103 -16.14 -14.10 -17.40
CA PHE A 103 -16.13 -12.77 -18.00
C PHE A 103 -14.68 -12.28 -18.18
N PRO A 104 -14.39 -11.31 -19.08
CA PRO A 104 -13.02 -10.91 -19.37
C PRO A 104 -12.29 -10.36 -18.15
N ASN A 105 -11.11 -10.91 -17.83
CA ASN A 105 -10.30 -10.49 -16.67
C ASN A 105 -10.04 -8.96 -16.59
N PRO A 106 -9.87 -8.22 -17.71
CA PRO A 106 -9.75 -6.76 -17.67
C PRO A 106 -10.92 -6.04 -16.97
N MET A 107 -12.15 -6.58 -17.02
CA MET A 107 -13.31 -6.02 -16.30
C MET A 107 -13.10 -6.05 -14.79
N LEU A 108 -12.53 -7.13 -14.25
CA LEU A 108 -12.16 -7.22 -12.84
C LEU A 108 -11.07 -6.18 -12.50
N GLY A 109 -10.12 -5.97 -13.42
CA GLY A 109 -9.12 -4.91 -13.31
C GLY A 109 -9.76 -3.52 -13.22
N LEU A 110 -10.68 -3.18 -14.14
CA LEU A 110 -11.37 -1.88 -14.13
C LEU A 110 -12.05 -1.61 -12.78
N ALA A 111 -12.77 -2.58 -12.22
CA ALA A 111 -13.42 -2.45 -10.93
C ALA A 111 -12.42 -2.34 -9.76
N THR A 112 -11.47 -3.28 -9.66
CA THR A 112 -10.54 -3.34 -8.51
C THR A 112 -9.56 -2.17 -8.47
N TYR A 113 -8.97 -1.78 -9.60
CA TYR A 113 -8.06 -0.63 -9.65
C TYR A 113 -8.78 0.71 -9.42
N SER A 114 -10.04 0.86 -9.85
CA SER A 114 -10.84 2.04 -9.50
C SER A 114 -11.04 2.16 -7.98
N VAL A 115 -11.36 1.05 -7.30
CA VAL A 115 -11.45 1.02 -5.83
C VAL A 115 -10.13 1.41 -5.19
N VAL A 116 -8.99 0.90 -5.69
CA VAL A 116 -7.64 1.27 -5.19
C VAL A 116 -7.35 2.76 -5.33
N ILE A 117 -7.72 3.39 -6.45
CA ILE A 117 -7.59 4.84 -6.63
C ILE A 117 -8.46 5.58 -5.62
N CYS A 118 -9.71 5.15 -5.40
CA CYS A 118 -10.57 5.72 -4.36
C CYS A 118 -9.92 5.62 -2.96
N VAL A 119 -9.36 4.46 -2.58
CA VAL A 119 -8.63 4.29 -1.31
C VAL A 119 -7.49 5.30 -1.20
N GLY A 120 -6.66 5.43 -2.25
CA GLY A 120 -5.55 6.38 -2.30
C GLY A 120 -6.01 7.84 -2.16
N MET A 121 -7.07 8.24 -2.87
CA MET A 121 -7.64 9.59 -2.79
C MET A 121 -8.27 9.88 -1.43
N THR A 122 -8.97 8.92 -0.80
CA THR A 122 -9.51 9.06 0.55
C THR A 122 -8.39 9.26 1.59
N LEU A 123 -7.24 8.61 1.42
CA LEU A 123 -6.05 8.84 2.27
C LEU A 123 -5.39 10.20 2.01
N LEU A 124 -5.39 10.69 0.76
CA LEU A 124 -4.92 12.04 0.43
C LEU A 124 -5.81 13.14 1.01
N ALA A 125 -7.12 12.89 1.13
CA ALA A 125 -8.07 13.73 1.87
C ALA A 125 -7.90 13.68 3.40
N GLY A 126 -6.95 12.88 3.91
CA GLY A 126 -6.62 12.79 5.34
C GLY A 126 -7.54 11.90 6.18
N ALA A 127 -8.46 11.17 5.55
CA ALA A 127 -9.36 10.27 6.28
C ALA A 127 -8.62 9.07 6.90
N ARG A 128 -9.12 8.60 8.04
CA ARG A 128 -8.56 7.49 8.82
C ARG A 128 -9.42 6.25 8.69
N MET A 129 -8.84 5.16 8.20
CA MET A 129 -9.54 3.89 7.99
C MET A 129 -9.31 2.94 9.19
N PRO A 130 -10.35 2.22 9.67
CA PRO A 130 -10.24 1.30 10.80
C PRO A 130 -9.47 0.02 10.44
N ARG A 131 -8.98 -0.70 11.46
CA ARG A 131 -8.20 -1.95 11.30
C ARG A 131 -8.85 -2.99 10.39
N TRP A 132 -10.17 -3.18 10.47
CA TRP A 132 -10.86 -4.16 9.63
C TRP A 132 -10.74 -3.84 8.14
N TYR A 133 -10.83 -2.55 7.77
CA TYR A 133 -10.72 -2.10 6.39
C TYR A 133 -9.35 -2.40 5.81
N TRP A 134 -8.28 -2.14 6.57
CA TRP A 134 -6.90 -2.45 6.17
C TRP A 134 -6.64 -3.95 6.01
N LEU A 135 -7.30 -4.79 6.79
CA LEU A 135 -7.22 -6.25 6.65
C LEU A 135 -8.02 -6.74 5.44
N THR A 136 -9.23 -6.22 5.19
CA THR A 136 -10.01 -6.52 3.97
C THR A 136 -9.27 -6.07 2.71
N PHE A 137 -8.63 -4.90 2.73
CA PHE A 137 -7.82 -4.40 1.62
C PHE A 137 -6.52 -5.21 1.43
N ASN A 138 -5.92 -5.70 2.50
CA ASN A 138 -4.77 -6.62 2.40
C ASN A 138 -5.17 -7.99 1.86
N PHE A 139 -6.35 -8.51 2.23
CA PHE A 139 -6.88 -9.74 1.64
C PHE A 139 -7.21 -9.57 0.15
N GLY A 140 -7.83 -8.46 -0.26
CA GLY A 140 -8.09 -8.15 -1.66
C GLY A 140 -6.81 -8.01 -2.50
N THR A 141 -5.76 -7.38 -1.95
CA THR A 141 -4.45 -7.29 -2.64
C THR A 141 -3.66 -8.60 -2.62
N LEU A 142 -3.82 -9.45 -1.61
CA LEU A 142 -3.29 -10.82 -1.57
C LEU A 142 -3.95 -11.71 -2.64
N PHE A 143 -5.29 -11.65 -2.76
CA PHE A 143 -6.01 -12.31 -3.84
C PHE A 143 -5.56 -11.80 -5.21
N GLY A 144 -5.43 -10.48 -5.36
CA GLY A 144 -4.90 -9.85 -6.57
C GLY A 144 -3.52 -10.37 -6.96
N VAL A 145 -2.57 -10.43 -6.02
CA VAL A 145 -1.20 -10.92 -6.31
C VAL A 145 -1.20 -12.42 -6.63
N GLY A 146 -2.00 -13.24 -5.95
CA GLY A 146 -2.14 -14.67 -6.25
C GLY A 146 -2.75 -14.93 -7.64
N PHE A 147 -3.79 -14.18 -8.02
CA PHE A 147 -4.38 -14.25 -9.35
C PHE A 147 -3.41 -13.77 -10.45
N VAL A 148 -2.64 -12.71 -10.17
CA VAL A 148 -1.55 -12.24 -11.04
C VAL A 148 -0.47 -13.32 -11.23
N THR A 149 -0.02 -13.99 -10.17
CA THR A 149 0.98 -15.06 -10.26
C THR A 149 0.44 -16.30 -10.99
N TRP A 150 -0.86 -16.62 -10.84
CA TRP A 150 -1.50 -17.65 -11.67
C TRP A 150 -1.51 -17.25 -13.16
N LEU A 151 -1.89 -16.01 -13.50
CA LEU A 151 -1.85 -15.52 -14.89
C LEU A 151 -0.43 -15.49 -15.47
N GLN A 152 0.59 -15.17 -14.66
CA GLN A 152 2.00 -15.27 -15.06
C GLN A 152 2.35 -16.70 -15.45
N TYR A 153 1.97 -17.70 -14.63
CA TYR A 153 2.18 -19.11 -14.96
C TYR A 153 1.47 -19.52 -16.27
N GLN A 154 0.22 -19.10 -16.47
CA GLN A 154 -0.51 -19.36 -17.72
C GLN A 154 0.20 -18.76 -18.95
N SER A 155 0.66 -17.51 -18.85
CA SER A 155 1.43 -16.83 -19.92
C SER A 155 2.76 -17.51 -20.22
N LEU A 156 3.52 -17.91 -19.19
CA LEU A 156 4.86 -18.48 -19.32
C LEU A 156 4.88 -19.91 -19.87
N TYR A 157 3.93 -20.76 -19.43
CA TYR A 157 4.01 -22.21 -19.64
C TYR A 157 2.91 -22.79 -20.54
N ASN A 158 1.72 -22.16 -20.62
CA ASN A 158 0.61 -22.65 -21.43
C ASN A 158 0.43 -21.83 -22.72
N ILE A 159 0.29 -20.51 -22.62
CA ILE A 159 0.08 -19.62 -23.77
C ILE A 159 1.42 -19.38 -24.50
N ASN A 160 2.53 -19.37 -23.76
CA ASN A 160 3.87 -19.07 -24.26
C ASN A 160 3.99 -17.67 -24.91
N ALA A 161 3.27 -16.68 -24.36
CA ALA A 161 3.32 -15.29 -24.79
C ALA A 161 3.11 -14.28 -23.64
N LEU A 162 3.72 -13.11 -23.81
CA LEU A 162 3.69 -11.96 -22.91
C LEU A 162 2.82 -10.82 -23.48
N CYS A 163 2.15 -10.10 -22.58
CA CYS A 163 1.40 -8.88 -22.90
C CYS A 163 1.93 -7.73 -22.03
N LEU A 164 2.42 -6.65 -22.65
CA LEU A 164 3.04 -5.53 -21.93
C LEU A 164 2.07 -4.85 -20.94
N TRP A 165 0.78 -4.75 -21.30
CA TRP A 165 -0.25 -4.24 -20.39
C TRP A 165 -0.50 -5.18 -19.20
N CYS A 166 -0.48 -6.51 -19.42
CA CYS A 166 -0.51 -7.46 -18.31
C CYS A 166 0.71 -7.30 -17.40
N CYS A 167 1.92 -7.17 -17.96
CA CYS A 167 3.13 -6.90 -17.18
C CYS A 167 3.00 -5.61 -16.33
N LEU A 168 2.43 -4.52 -16.87
CA LEU A 168 2.18 -3.29 -16.13
C LEU A 168 1.21 -3.51 -14.94
N ALA A 169 0.12 -4.25 -15.19
CA ALA A 169 -0.84 -4.62 -14.15
C ALA A 169 -0.23 -5.55 -13.08
N TRP A 170 0.65 -6.47 -13.47
CA TRP A 170 1.41 -7.34 -12.57
C TRP A 170 2.33 -6.52 -11.66
N VAL A 171 3.10 -5.57 -12.22
CA VAL A 171 3.99 -4.67 -11.49
C VAL A 171 3.21 -3.84 -10.47
N GLY A 172 2.11 -3.21 -10.90
CA GLY A 172 1.23 -2.42 -10.03
C GLY A 172 0.70 -3.25 -8.85
N THR A 173 0.19 -4.45 -9.11
CA THR A 173 -0.37 -5.34 -8.07
C THR A 173 0.68 -5.83 -7.08
N ILE A 174 1.86 -6.26 -7.55
CA ILE A 174 2.93 -6.77 -6.69
C ILE A 174 3.46 -5.67 -5.76
N ILE A 175 3.67 -4.46 -6.27
CA ILE A 175 4.06 -3.30 -5.46
C ILE A 175 2.98 -2.99 -4.42
N MET A 176 1.72 -2.87 -4.85
CA MET A 176 0.59 -2.55 -3.99
C MET A 176 0.44 -3.55 -2.84
N PHE A 177 0.46 -4.86 -3.12
CA PHE A 177 0.36 -5.91 -2.11
C PHE A 177 1.48 -5.81 -1.06
N TRP A 178 2.74 -5.67 -1.48
CA TRP A 178 3.85 -5.61 -0.54
C TRP A 178 3.82 -4.35 0.34
N TYR A 179 3.52 -3.19 -0.22
CA TYR A 179 3.42 -1.95 0.56
C TYR A 179 2.19 -1.97 1.50
N VAL A 180 1.03 -2.51 1.08
CA VAL A 180 -0.15 -2.67 1.95
C VAL A 180 0.13 -3.68 3.08
N THR A 181 0.87 -4.75 2.79
CA THR A 181 1.32 -5.72 3.81
C THR A 181 2.30 -5.06 4.79
N ALA A 182 3.29 -4.30 4.29
CA ALA A 182 4.22 -3.53 5.11
C ALA A 182 3.49 -2.52 6.02
N HIS A 183 2.47 -1.83 5.50
CA HIS A 183 1.63 -0.93 6.28
C HIS A 183 0.87 -1.66 7.40
N ASN A 184 0.26 -2.81 7.10
CA ASN A 184 -0.45 -3.62 8.11
C ASN A 184 0.51 -4.20 9.18
N VAL A 185 1.71 -4.62 8.80
CA VAL A 185 2.74 -5.13 9.73
C VAL A 185 3.28 -4.00 10.63
N ARG A 186 3.63 -2.85 10.05
CA ARG A 186 4.14 -1.67 10.80
C ARG A 186 3.14 -1.16 11.85
N ASN A 187 1.85 -1.13 11.51
CA ASN A 187 0.79 -0.69 12.43
C ASN A 187 0.26 -1.79 13.38
N GLY A 188 0.82 -3.01 13.35
CA GLY A 188 0.37 -4.12 14.20
C GLY A 188 -1.04 -4.65 13.88
N TYR A 189 -1.55 -4.40 12.67
CA TYR A 189 -2.80 -4.94 12.17
C TYR A 189 -2.67 -6.43 11.82
N LEU A 190 -1.48 -6.87 11.41
CA LEU A 190 -1.11 -8.28 11.33
C LEU A 190 -0.25 -8.71 12.54
N PRO A 191 -0.45 -9.92 13.10
CA PRO A 191 0.33 -10.44 14.23
C PRO A 191 1.73 -10.90 13.78
N ALA A 192 2.62 -9.94 13.50
CA ALA A 192 3.96 -10.21 12.99
C ALA A 192 5.02 -10.30 14.12
N PRO A 193 6.01 -11.21 14.03
CA PRO A 193 7.13 -11.27 14.97
C PRO A 193 8.00 -10.00 14.91
N ARG A 194 8.81 -9.76 15.95
CA ARG A 194 9.64 -8.54 16.07
C ARG A 194 10.61 -8.36 14.89
N TRP A 195 11.26 -9.44 14.42
CA TRP A 195 12.18 -9.38 13.28
C TRP A 195 11.48 -8.93 11.99
N ALA A 196 10.26 -9.44 11.72
CA ALA A 196 9.50 -9.06 10.54
C ALA A 196 9.08 -7.58 10.59
N ARG A 197 8.68 -7.08 11.77
CA ARG A 197 8.38 -5.65 11.96
C ARG A 197 9.60 -4.75 11.74
N GLY A 198 10.80 -5.19 12.14
CA GLY A 198 12.06 -4.51 11.82
C GLY A 198 12.33 -4.49 10.32
N PHE A 199 12.36 -5.66 9.68
CA PHE A 199 12.64 -5.82 8.25
C PHE A 199 11.66 -5.04 7.36
N PHE A 200 10.35 -5.13 7.61
CA PHE A 200 9.35 -4.32 6.90
C PHE A 200 9.45 -2.81 7.21
N GLY A 201 10.09 -2.42 8.31
CA GLY A 201 10.38 -1.05 8.69
C GLY A 201 11.56 -0.45 7.92
N GLU A 202 12.65 -1.20 7.82
CA GLU A 202 13.93 -0.77 7.27
C GLU A 202 14.02 -0.96 5.75
N PHE A 203 13.53 -2.09 5.22
CA PHE A 203 13.68 -2.51 3.83
C PHE A 203 12.34 -2.73 3.08
N PRO A 204 11.39 -1.77 3.10
CA PRO A 204 10.05 -1.95 2.49
C PRO A 204 10.08 -2.17 0.97
N TRP A 205 11.14 -1.74 0.29
CA TRP A 205 11.31 -1.86 -1.16
C TRP A 205 11.93 -3.20 -1.59
N VAL A 206 12.61 -3.92 -0.69
CA VAL A 206 13.36 -5.14 -1.05
C VAL A 206 12.42 -6.26 -1.48
N LEU A 207 11.29 -6.47 -0.80
CA LEU A 207 10.33 -7.52 -1.16
C LEU A 207 9.63 -7.30 -2.51
N PRO A 208 9.12 -6.10 -2.87
CA PRO A 208 8.60 -5.88 -4.22
C PRO A 208 9.68 -5.95 -5.29
N VAL A 209 10.89 -5.42 -5.07
CA VAL A 209 11.98 -5.56 -6.04
C VAL A 209 12.42 -7.01 -6.21
N LEU A 210 12.52 -7.80 -5.13
CA LEU A 210 12.86 -9.22 -5.19
C LEU A 210 11.77 -10.03 -5.92
N HIS A 211 10.50 -9.81 -5.60
CA HIS A 211 9.39 -10.52 -6.25
C HIS A 211 9.33 -10.18 -7.75
N LEU A 212 9.48 -8.90 -8.13
CA LEU A 212 9.57 -8.49 -9.54
C LEU A 212 10.83 -9.04 -10.23
N GLY A 213 11.97 -9.07 -9.55
CA GLY A 213 13.21 -9.64 -10.05
C GLY A 213 13.13 -11.14 -10.32
N ILE A 214 12.44 -11.89 -9.47
CA ILE A 214 12.16 -13.33 -9.69
C ILE A 214 11.27 -13.52 -10.92
N ILE A 215 10.18 -12.76 -11.08
CA ILE A 215 9.32 -12.87 -12.26
C ILE A 215 10.07 -12.43 -13.54
N GLY A 216 10.87 -11.37 -13.48
CA GLY A 216 11.73 -10.93 -14.58
C GLY A 216 12.79 -11.97 -14.98
N LEU A 217 13.39 -12.64 -14.00
CA LEU A 217 14.34 -13.74 -14.24
C LEU A 217 13.64 -14.96 -14.87
N LEU A 218 12.45 -15.33 -14.39
CA LEU A 218 11.67 -16.42 -15.00
C LEU A 218 11.29 -16.11 -16.46
N ILE A 219 10.93 -14.86 -16.76
CA ILE A 219 10.71 -14.38 -18.13
C ILE A 219 11.99 -14.49 -18.97
N LEU A 220 13.11 -13.98 -18.46
CA LEU A 220 14.40 -13.98 -19.18
C LEU A 220 14.88 -15.41 -19.48
N LEU A 221 14.76 -16.32 -18.52
CA LEU A 221 15.11 -17.74 -18.68
C LEU A 221 14.14 -18.47 -19.62
N ARG A 222 12.84 -18.13 -19.62
CA ARG A 222 11.82 -18.80 -20.45
C ARG A 222 12.05 -18.63 -21.95
N TRP A 223 12.62 -17.49 -22.36
CA TRP A 223 12.92 -17.14 -23.75
C TRP A 223 14.40 -16.83 -24.01
N TRP A 224 15.31 -17.37 -23.19
CA TRP A 224 16.75 -17.07 -23.26
C TRP A 224 17.29 -17.16 -24.70
N ASP A 225 17.05 -18.28 -25.37
CA ASP A 225 17.55 -18.56 -26.72
C ASP A 225 17.04 -17.56 -27.78
N PHE A 226 15.85 -16.97 -27.57
CA PHE A 226 15.28 -15.94 -28.44
C PHE A 226 15.94 -14.56 -28.24
N TRP A 227 16.54 -14.31 -27.08
CA TRP A 227 17.28 -13.06 -26.80
C TRP A 227 18.77 -13.15 -27.19
N THR A 228 19.30 -14.37 -27.39
CA THR A 228 20.72 -14.62 -27.73
C THR A 228 20.95 -15.05 -29.18
N SER A 229 19.92 -15.02 -30.04
CA SER A 229 19.96 -15.37 -31.47
C SER A 229 19.76 -14.15 -32.36
#